data_AF-A0A9R1FXR4-F1
#
_entry.id   AF-A0A9R1FXR4-F1
#
_cell.length_a   1.000
_cell.length_b   1.000
_cell.length_c   1.000
_cell.angle_alpha   90.00
_cell.angle_beta   90.00
_cell.angle_gamma   90.00
#
_symmetry.space_group_name_H-M   'P 1'
#
loop_
_entity.id
_entity.type
_entity.pdbx_description
1 polymer ?
#
loop_
_entity_poly.entity_id
_entity_poly.type
_entity_poly.pdbx_seq_one_letter_code
_entity_poly.pdbx_strand_id
1 'polypeptide(L)'
;MASPAAAAPPTEPERWRDLDMLLSRPGNLVHSTFDPSPGLRDLIGSYVEVLVVGAGGLGCELLKDLALSGFKNLHVIDMDTIDVSNLNRQFLFRIQDVGKPKAEVAAKRVMERVSGVNIVPHFCRIEDKELEFYNQFQIIVLGLDSIEARSYINSVACGFLEYDSDDRPVQETVKPMVDGGTEGFKGHARVIIPGMTPCFECNIWLFPPQVKFPLCTLAETPRTAAHCIEYAHLIKWDEVHSGKPFDADDTEHMQWIYSEALKRAELFGISGVTYSLTQGVVKNIIPAIASTNAIISAACALEALKLVSGCSKSVSNYLTYNGLVGTHIKVTEFVRDTDCLVCGPGTLIELDTSSTLSEFIKMLEEHPKLLMSKASVTHGGNNLYMQSPEVLEQMTRPNLSIPMFELLKGTPFATVHVSGMAESNGKKVSSLRKLRVAFKGVEEASKMDTTESS
;
A
#
# COMPACT_ATOMS: atom_id res chain seq x y z
N MET A 1 29.98 11.69 38.26
CA MET A 1 28.50 11.61 38.38
C MET A 1 28.13 10.16 38.13
N ALA A 2 27.56 9.48 39.13
CA ALA A 2 27.15 8.08 38.97
C ALA A 2 26.03 8.01 37.93
N SER A 3 26.15 7.09 36.97
CA SER A 3 25.07 6.75 36.04
C SER A 3 23.82 6.39 36.86
N PRO A 4 22.63 6.94 36.55
CA PRO A 4 21.42 6.54 37.27
C PRO A 4 21.24 5.04 37.08
N ALA A 5 21.11 4.32 38.20
CA ALA A 5 20.81 2.90 38.18
C ALA A 5 19.56 2.68 37.32
N ALA A 6 19.67 1.83 36.30
CA ALA A 6 18.54 1.46 35.46
C ALA A 6 17.43 0.94 36.37
N ALA A 7 16.24 1.55 36.30
CA ALA A 7 15.08 1.10 37.05
C ALA A 7 14.85 -0.40 36.77
N ALA A 8 14.51 -1.16 37.81
CA ALA A 8 14.15 -2.57 37.65
C ALA A 8 13.02 -2.68 36.61
N PRO A 9 13.05 -3.68 35.70
CA PRO A 9 12.00 -3.85 34.71
C PRO A 9 10.65 -4.01 35.43
N PRO A 10 9.57 -3.36 34.95
CA PRO A 10 8.25 -3.46 35.56
C PRO A 10 7.79 -4.91 35.57
N THR A 11 7.00 -5.28 36.59
CA THR A 11 6.31 -6.58 36.59
C THR A 11 5.37 -6.67 35.37
N GLU A 12 5.13 -7.87 34.81
CA GLU A 12 4.24 -8.02 33.65
C GLU A 12 2.88 -7.30 33.79
N PRO A 13 2.21 -7.31 34.97
CA PRO A 13 0.96 -6.56 35.17
C PRO A 13 1.13 -5.05 35.11
N GLU A 14 2.26 -4.50 35.58
CA GLU A 14 2.52 -3.06 35.55
C GLU A 14 2.87 -2.56 34.15
N ARG A 15 3.51 -3.42 33.34
CA ARG A 15 3.93 -3.09 31.97
C ARG A 15 2.75 -2.72 31.07
N TRP A 16 1.65 -3.49 31.16
CA TRP A 16 0.50 -3.37 30.27
C TRP A 16 -0.69 -2.66 30.90
N ARG A 17 -0.50 -2.06 32.09
CA ARG A 17 -1.56 -1.41 32.86
C ARG A 17 -2.46 -0.51 32.02
N ASP A 18 -1.87 0.36 31.20
CA ASP A 18 -2.62 1.37 30.44
C ASP A 18 -3.46 0.72 29.31
N LEU A 19 -2.93 -0.34 28.67
CA LEU A 19 -3.67 -1.14 27.68
C LEU A 19 -4.77 -1.97 28.34
N ASP A 20 -4.49 -2.58 29.49
CA ASP A 20 -5.46 -3.38 30.24
C ASP A 20 -6.65 -2.52 30.67
N MET A 21 -6.46 -1.23 30.98
CA MET A 21 -7.59 -0.32 31.26
C MET A 21 -8.55 -0.15 30.08
N LEU A 22 -8.05 -0.25 28.84
CA LEU A 22 -8.86 -0.16 27.62
C LEU A 22 -9.53 -1.49 27.27
N LEU A 23 -8.85 -2.62 27.51
CA LEU A 23 -9.30 -3.94 27.05
C LEU A 23 -10.14 -4.70 28.07
N SER A 24 -10.02 -4.39 29.37
CA SER A 24 -10.71 -5.13 30.44
C SER A 24 -11.97 -4.44 30.98
N ARG A 25 -12.27 -3.21 30.53
CA ARG A 25 -13.35 -2.39 31.08
C ARG A 25 -14.42 -2.10 30.03
N PRO A 26 -15.71 -2.17 30.39
CA PRO A 26 -16.76 -1.70 29.50
C PRO A 26 -16.69 -0.17 29.34
N GLY A 27 -17.30 0.35 28.27
CA GLY A 27 -17.39 1.78 28.03
C GLY A 27 -18.52 2.16 27.08
N ASN A 28 -18.89 3.44 27.04
CA ASN A 28 -20.00 3.93 26.22
C ASN A 28 -19.61 4.21 24.76
N LEU A 29 -18.31 4.23 24.47
CA LEU A 29 -17.74 4.56 23.15
C LEU A 29 -17.13 3.33 22.45
N VAL A 30 -17.35 2.14 23.01
CA VAL A 30 -16.85 0.87 22.48
C VAL A 30 -17.63 0.45 21.23
N HIS A 31 -17.05 -0.45 20.44
CA HIS A 31 -17.76 -1.07 19.33
C HIS A 31 -18.81 -2.07 19.85
N SER A 32 -19.87 -2.35 19.07
CA SER A 32 -20.95 -3.25 19.48
C SER A 32 -20.49 -4.70 19.71
N THR A 33 -19.36 -5.08 19.11
CA THR A 33 -18.75 -6.42 19.23
C THR A 33 -17.70 -6.52 20.33
N PHE A 34 -17.48 -5.44 21.10
CA PHE A 34 -16.46 -5.43 22.15
C PHE A 34 -16.90 -6.25 23.36
N ASP A 35 -16.10 -7.25 23.70
CA ASP A 35 -16.26 -8.04 24.92
C ASP A 35 -15.07 -7.79 25.86
N PRO A 36 -15.21 -6.93 26.88
CA PRO A 36 -14.10 -6.56 27.77
C PRO A 36 -13.68 -7.76 28.61
N SER A 37 -12.41 -8.16 28.52
CA SER A 37 -11.88 -9.24 29.34
C SER A 37 -10.39 -9.07 29.66
N PRO A 38 -9.92 -9.55 30.82
CA PRO A 38 -8.49 -9.57 31.12
C PRO A 38 -7.66 -10.39 30.13
N GLY A 39 -8.28 -11.38 29.47
CA GLY A 39 -7.62 -12.25 28.49
C GLY A 39 -7.52 -11.67 27.07
N LEU A 40 -8.27 -10.60 26.75
CA LEU A 40 -8.33 -10.05 25.40
C LEU A 40 -6.95 -9.60 24.90
N ARG A 41 -6.13 -8.98 25.77
CA ARG A 41 -4.74 -8.62 25.43
C ARG A 41 -3.93 -9.84 25.02
N ASP A 42 -4.03 -10.93 25.79
CA ASP A 42 -3.26 -12.14 25.54
C ASP A 42 -3.74 -12.85 24.27
N LEU A 43 -5.05 -12.79 23.97
CA LEU A 43 -5.61 -13.23 22.68
C LEU A 43 -5.03 -12.42 21.51
N ILE A 44 -5.03 -11.09 21.60
CA ILE A 44 -4.42 -10.22 20.58
C ILE A 44 -2.95 -10.60 20.38
N GLY A 45 -2.20 -10.73 21.47
CA GLY A 45 -0.79 -11.10 21.40
C GLY A 45 -0.52 -12.53 20.93
N SER A 46 -1.50 -13.43 20.94
CA SER A 46 -1.29 -14.84 20.57
C SER A 46 -1.77 -15.16 19.15
N TYR A 47 -2.84 -14.50 18.68
CA TYR A 47 -3.53 -14.90 17.45
C TYR A 47 -3.55 -13.82 16.37
N VAL A 48 -3.18 -12.57 16.67
CA VAL A 48 -3.25 -11.48 15.69
C VAL A 48 -1.89 -11.28 15.04
N GLU A 49 -1.83 -11.64 13.76
CA GLU A 49 -0.73 -11.38 12.85
C GLU A 49 -0.94 -10.05 12.15
N VAL A 50 0.00 -9.11 12.35
CA VAL A 50 -0.04 -7.78 11.72
C VAL A 50 1.06 -7.65 10.68
N LEU A 51 0.70 -7.24 9.47
CA LEU A 51 1.68 -6.86 8.45
C LEU A 51 1.90 -5.35 8.43
N VAL A 52 3.13 -4.91 8.63
CA VAL A 52 3.57 -3.53 8.40
C VAL A 52 4.25 -3.47 7.02
N VAL A 53 3.75 -2.60 6.15
CA VAL A 53 4.32 -2.41 4.80
C VAL A 53 5.06 -1.07 4.75
N GLY A 54 6.39 -1.14 4.61
CA GLY A 54 7.32 -0.03 4.72
C GLY A 54 7.93 0.07 6.11
N ALA A 55 9.25 0.21 6.17
CA ALA A 55 10.08 0.44 7.35
C ALA A 55 10.73 1.84 7.35
N GLY A 56 10.42 2.69 6.36
CA GLY A 56 10.88 4.08 6.30
C GLY A 56 10.01 5.02 7.13
N GLY A 57 10.63 5.88 7.94
CA GLY A 57 9.98 7.03 8.61
C GLY A 57 8.76 6.66 9.45
N LEU A 58 7.58 6.72 8.82
CA LEU A 58 6.32 6.24 9.37
C LEU A 58 6.39 4.75 9.77
N GLY A 59 7.00 3.88 8.96
CA GLY A 59 7.17 2.46 9.28
C GLY A 59 7.94 2.20 10.58
N CYS A 60 8.99 2.98 10.85
CA CYS A 60 9.75 2.91 12.10
C CYS A 60 8.88 3.26 13.33
N GLU A 61 8.07 4.31 13.21
CA GLU A 61 7.12 4.71 14.26
C GLU A 61 6.03 3.63 14.45
N LEU A 62 5.48 3.09 13.36
CA LEU A 62 4.44 2.07 13.40
C LEU A 62 4.90 0.80 14.12
N LEU A 63 6.11 0.30 13.83
CA LEU A 63 6.65 -0.88 14.50
C LEU A 63 6.78 -0.65 16.01
N LYS A 64 7.23 0.54 16.43
CA LYS A 64 7.27 0.91 17.86
C LYS A 64 5.86 0.95 18.45
N ASP A 65 4.95 1.67 17.80
CA ASP A 65 3.61 1.92 18.34
C ASP A 65 2.81 0.62 18.46
N LEU A 66 2.84 -0.23 17.44
CA LEU A 66 2.16 -1.53 17.46
C LEU A 66 2.75 -2.45 18.53
N ALA A 67 4.09 -2.57 18.60
CA ALA A 67 4.74 -3.40 19.61
C ALA A 67 4.45 -2.93 21.06
N LEU A 68 4.31 -1.62 21.27
CA LEU A 68 3.92 -1.03 22.56
C LEU A 68 2.41 -1.03 22.81
N SER A 69 1.59 -1.41 21.83
CA SER A 69 0.13 -1.50 21.92
C SER A 69 -0.38 -2.93 22.12
N GLY A 70 0.52 -3.87 22.46
CA GLY A 70 0.17 -5.25 22.80
C GLY A 70 0.20 -6.24 21.65
N PHE A 71 0.46 -5.78 20.42
CA PHE A 71 0.72 -6.67 19.29
C PHE A 71 2.07 -7.35 19.47
N LYS A 72 2.08 -8.68 19.42
CA LYS A 72 3.32 -9.47 19.56
C LYS A 72 3.82 -10.03 18.23
N ASN A 73 2.91 -10.39 17.32
CA ASN A 73 3.30 -11.03 16.07
C ASN A 73 3.20 -10.01 14.93
N LEU A 74 4.36 -9.49 14.52
CA LEU A 74 4.47 -8.49 13.47
C LEU A 74 5.31 -9.05 12.32
N HIS A 75 4.92 -8.71 11.10
CA HIS A 75 5.76 -8.86 9.92
C HIS A 75 6.07 -7.48 9.36
N VAL A 76 7.27 -7.27 8.83
CA VAL A 76 7.62 -6.03 8.13
C VAL A 76 8.21 -6.32 6.76
N ILE A 77 7.66 -5.69 5.72
CA ILE A 77 8.21 -5.71 4.37
C ILE A 77 8.79 -4.34 4.05
N ASP A 78 10.03 -4.30 3.58
CA ASP A 78 10.65 -3.11 2.98
C ASP A 78 11.75 -3.56 2.01
N MET A 79 11.80 -2.96 0.82
CA MET A 79 12.76 -3.32 -0.23
C MET A 79 14.04 -2.48 -0.20
N ASP A 80 14.10 -1.46 0.65
CA ASP A 80 15.19 -0.49 0.64
C ASP A 80 16.29 -0.87 1.63
N THR A 81 17.47 -0.34 1.34
CA THR A 81 18.59 -0.26 2.28
C THR A 81 18.63 1.09 2.99
N ILE A 82 19.29 1.15 4.14
CA ILE A 82 19.42 2.36 4.96
C ILE A 82 20.39 3.34 4.29
N ASP A 83 19.94 4.59 4.12
CA ASP A 83 20.78 5.70 3.65
C ASP A 83 21.07 6.73 4.76
N VAL A 84 22.13 7.51 4.62
CA VAL A 84 22.51 8.56 5.59
C VAL A 84 21.39 9.60 5.75
N SER A 85 20.69 9.95 4.67
CA SER A 85 19.57 10.90 4.68
C SER A 85 18.36 10.41 5.50
N ASN A 86 18.32 9.13 5.85
CA ASN A 86 17.25 8.53 6.63
C ASN A 86 17.39 8.83 8.13
N LEU A 87 18.62 9.03 8.61
CA LEU A 87 18.95 9.09 10.04
C LEU A 87 18.35 10.29 10.77
N ASN A 88 17.89 11.32 10.05
CA ASN A 88 17.24 12.49 10.64
C ASN A 88 15.84 12.20 11.21
N ARG A 89 15.19 11.11 10.78
CA ARG A 89 13.78 10.79 11.13
C ARG A 89 13.52 9.31 11.38
N GLN A 90 14.37 8.42 10.91
CA GLN A 90 14.20 6.97 11.02
C GLN A 90 15.00 6.45 12.22
N PHE A 91 14.48 6.70 13.42
CA PHE A 91 15.21 6.55 14.69
C PHE A 91 15.60 5.11 15.06
N LEU A 92 15.15 4.09 14.31
CA LEU A 92 15.60 2.71 14.48
C LEU A 92 16.99 2.46 13.89
N PHE A 93 17.44 3.33 12.99
CA PHE A 93 18.70 3.20 12.26
C PHE A 93 19.81 4.05 12.89
N ARG A 94 21.04 3.60 12.73
CA ARG A 94 22.25 4.30 13.18
C ARG A 94 23.24 4.39 12.02
N ILE A 95 24.27 5.24 12.18
CA ILE A 95 25.28 5.44 11.14
C ILE A 95 25.98 4.13 10.74
N GLN A 96 26.20 3.20 11.68
CA GLN A 96 26.78 1.88 11.41
C GLN A 96 25.84 0.91 10.67
N ASP A 97 24.59 1.29 10.45
CA ASP A 97 23.59 0.47 9.75
C ASP A 97 23.40 0.90 8.29
N VAL A 98 24.04 1.99 7.86
CA VAL A 98 23.99 2.44 6.46
C VAL A 98 24.42 1.32 5.51
N GLY A 99 23.64 1.12 4.45
CA GLY A 99 23.79 0.04 3.47
C GLY A 99 23.12 -1.28 3.83
N LYS A 100 22.64 -1.46 5.07
CA LYS A 100 21.91 -2.68 5.47
C LYS A 100 20.42 -2.60 5.11
N PRO A 101 19.72 -3.74 4.96
CA PRO A 101 18.27 -3.76 4.75
C PRO A 101 17.48 -3.06 5.86
N LYS A 102 16.55 -2.17 5.50
CA LYS A 102 15.71 -1.46 6.48
C LYS A 102 14.86 -2.42 7.31
N ALA A 103 14.18 -3.37 6.66
CA ALA A 103 13.28 -4.32 7.31
C ALA A 103 13.99 -5.10 8.44
N GLU A 104 15.17 -5.64 8.16
CA GLU A 104 15.95 -6.44 9.11
C GLU A 104 16.42 -5.63 10.32
N VAL A 105 17.01 -4.46 10.07
CA VAL A 105 17.52 -3.60 11.16
C VAL A 105 16.37 -3.05 12.00
N ALA A 106 15.25 -2.67 11.38
CA ALA A 106 14.07 -2.16 12.08
C ALA A 106 13.48 -3.24 13.01
N ALA A 107 13.24 -4.44 12.48
CA ALA A 107 12.72 -5.58 13.24
C ALA A 107 13.63 -5.89 14.44
N LYS A 108 14.94 -6.05 14.18
CA LYS A 108 15.94 -6.31 15.22
C LYS A 108 15.92 -5.24 16.31
N ARG A 109 15.92 -3.96 15.94
CA ARG A 109 16.00 -2.85 16.90
C ARG A 109 14.78 -2.78 17.81
N VAL A 110 13.60 -3.06 17.29
CA VAL A 110 12.37 -3.09 18.10
C VAL A 110 12.35 -4.31 19.02
N MET A 111 12.72 -5.50 18.53
CA MET A 111 12.81 -6.71 19.37
C MET A 111 13.86 -6.59 20.49
N GLU A 112 14.97 -5.88 20.26
CA GLU A 112 15.96 -5.55 21.30
C GLU A 112 15.39 -4.62 22.38
N ARG A 113 14.45 -3.75 22.01
CA ARG A 113 13.91 -2.69 22.89
C ARG A 113 12.63 -3.09 23.61
N VAL A 114 11.77 -3.88 22.98
CA VAL A 114 10.44 -4.25 23.45
C VAL A 114 10.42 -5.76 23.66
N SER A 115 10.41 -6.21 24.91
CA SER A 115 10.45 -7.65 25.21
C SER A 115 9.14 -8.35 24.83
N GLY A 116 9.21 -9.56 24.29
CA GLY A 116 8.02 -10.38 23.99
C GLY A 116 7.29 -10.03 22.69
N VAL A 117 7.81 -9.10 21.88
CA VAL A 117 7.40 -8.93 20.47
C VAL A 117 8.29 -9.81 19.58
N ASN A 118 7.69 -10.42 18.57
CA ASN A 118 8.35 -11.15 17.50
C ASN A 118 8.07 -10.43 16.18
N ILE A 119 9.13 -9.99 15.51
CA ILE A 119 9.03 -9.27 14.24
C ILE A 119 9.78 -10.03 13.16
N VAL A 120 9.07 -10.52 12.15
CA VAL A 120 9.66 -11.22 11.00
C VAL A 120 9.95 -10.22 9.88
N PRO A 121 11.23 -9.93 9.56
CA PRO A 121 11.58 -9.03 8.49
C PRO A 121 11.54 -9.72 7.12
N HIS A 122 11.14 -8.97 6.10
CA HIS A 122 11.13 -9.38 4.70
C HIS A 122 11.82 -8.28 3.87
N PHE A 123 13.07 -8.54 3.47
CA PHE A 123 13.80 -7.66 2.56
C PHE A 123 13.48 -8.05 1.11
N CYS A 124 12.34 -7.57 0.62
CA CYS A 124 11.86 -7.81 -0.73
C CYS A 124 10.84 -6.75 -1.12
N ARG A 125 10.45 -6.73 -2.39
CA ARG A 125 9.31 -5.93 -2.83
C ARG A 125 8.01 -6.59 -2.38
N ILE A 126 6.96 -5.80 -2.31
CA ILE A 126 5.60 -6.29 -2.01
C ILE A 126 5.10 -7.22 -3.12
N GLU A 127 5.51 -6.98 -4.37
CA GLU A 127 5.09 -7.77 -5.53
C GLU A 127 5.78 -9.16 -5.58
N ASP A 128 6.85 -9.35 -4.81
CA ASP A 128 7.59 -10.61 -4.77
C ASP A 128 6.91 -11.67 -3.87
N LYS A 129 5.91 -11.26 -3.06
CA LYS A 129 5.16 -12.16 -2.17
C LYS A 129 3.95 -12.73 -2.89
N GLU A 130 3.71 -14.03 -2.69
CA GLU A 130 2.49 -14.69 -3.16
C GLU A 130 1.26 -14.21 -2.39
N LEU A 131 0.06 -14.34 -2.99
CA LEU A 131 -1.19 -13.95 -2.33
C LEU A 131 -1.39 -14.68 -1.00
N GLU A 132 -1.05 -15.96 -0.91
CA GLU A 132 -1.21 -16.73 0.33
C GLU A 132 -0.42 -16.14 1.51
N PHE A 133 0.72 -15.50 1.24
CA PHE A 133 1.46 -14.78 2.27
C PHE A 133 0.60 -13.69 2.90
N TYR A 134 -0.15 -12.92 2.12
CA TYR A 134 -0.99 -11.84 2.63
C TYR A 134 -2.24 -12.35 3.36
N ASN A 135 -2.70 -13.55 3.03
CA ASN A 135 -3.90 -14.14 3.61
C ASN A 135 -3.76 -14.45 5.12
N GLN A 136 -2.54 -14.64 5.63
CA GLN A 136 -2.31 -14.96 7.04
C GLN A 136 -2.58 -13.81 8.01
N PHE A 137 -2.59 -12.55 7.53
CA PHE A 137 -2.70 -11.38 8.38
C PHE A 137 -4.16 -11.00 8.65
N GLN A 138 -4.45 -10.57 9.88
CA GLN A 138 -5.77 -10.05 10.27
C GLN A 138 -5.87 -8.55 10.01
N ILE A 139 -4.75 -7.83 9.95
CA ILE A 139 -4.71 -6.41 9.64
C ILE A 139 -3.40 -6.03 8.97
N ILE A 140 -3.47 -5.10 8.01
CA ILE A 140 -2.32 -4.58 7.27
C ILE A 140 -2.19 -3.08 7.55
N VAL A 141 -1.01 -2.63 7.97
CA VAL A 141 -0.73 -1.21 8.29
C VAL A 141 0.32 -0.67 7.33
N LEU A 142 -0.02 0.40 6.62
CA LEU A 142 0.78 0.93 5.50
C LEU A 142 1.53 2.20 5.92
N GLY A 143 2.86 2.14 5.76
CA GLY A 143 3.79 3.26 5.90
C GLY A 143 4.53 3.54 4.59
N LEU A 144 3.82 3.46 3.47
CA LEU A 144 4.36 3.55 2.11
C LEU A 144 4.63 5.01 1.67
N ASP A 145 5.40 5.20 0.61
CA ASP A 145 5.74 6.53 0.06
C ASP A 145 5.26 6.74 -1.39
N SER A 146 4.83 5.68 -2.07
CA SER A 146 4.27 5.74 -3.42
C SER A 146 2.77 5.45 -3.48
N ILE A 147 2.12 5.94 -4.53
CA ILE A 147 0.69 5.67 -4.80
C ILE A 147 0.57 4.27 -5.38
N GLU A 148 1.52 3.85 -6.20
CA GLU A 148 1.60 2.56 -6.85
C GLU A 148 1.65 1.42 -5.84
N ALA A 149 2.52 1.53 -4.81
CA ALA A 149 2.59 0.50 -3.77
C ALA A 149 1.30 0.41 -2.93
N ARG A 150 0.67 1.56 -2.64
CA ARG A 150 -0.62 1.60 -1.93
C ARG A 150 -1.74 0.97 -2.75
N SER A 151 -1.78 1.28 -4.04
CA SER A 151 -2.74 0.70 -5.00
C SER A 151 -2.56 -0.81 -5.13
N TYR A 152 -1.32 -1.29 -5.16
CA TYR A 152 -1.01 -2.71 -5.18
C TYR A 152 -1.53 -3.42 -3.92
N ILE A 153 -1.16 -2.97 -2.72
CA ILE A 153 -1.61 -3.59 -1.47
C ILE A 153 -3.14 -3.50 -1.33
N ASN A 154 -3.75 -2.39 -1.74
CA ASN A 154 -5.20 -2.28 -1.74
C ASN A 154 -5.86 -3.33 -2.65
N SER A 155 -5.30 -3.54 -3.85
CA SER A 155 -5.80 -4.54 -4.77
C SER A 155 -5.62 -5.96 -4.21
N VAL A 156 -4.51 -6.25 -3.54
CA VAL A 156 -4.28 -7.52 -2.84
C VAL A 156 -5.32 -7.73 -1.73
N ALA A 157 -5.52 -6.75 -0.83
CA ALA A 157 -6.49 -6.85 0.26
C ALA A 157 -7.93 -6.99 -0.23
N CYS A 158 -8.31 -6.24 -1.27
CA CYS A 158 -9.62 -6.36 -1.92
C CYS A 158 -9.76 -7.65 -2.75
N GLY A 159 -8.64 -8.26 -3.13
CA GLY A 159 -8.61 -9.54 -3.83
C GLY A 159 -9.16 -10.68 -2.97
N PHE A 160 -8.91 -10.68 -1.66
CA PHE A 160 -9.47 -11.70 -0.77
C PHE A 160 -10.96 -11.55 -0.51
N LEU A 161 -11.52 -10.36 -0.76
CA LEU A 161 -12.89 -10.06 -0.38
C LEU A 161 -13.92 -10.85 -1.21
N GLU A 162 -14.68 -11.70 -0.55
CA GLU A 162 -15.81 -12.43 -1.11
C GLU A 162 -17.14 -11.73 -0.83
N TYR A 163 -18.15 -12.06 -1.64
CA TYR A 163 -19.48 -11.49 -1.60
C TYR A 163 -20.53 -12.61 -1.55
N ASP A 164 -21.56 -12.43 -0.73
CA ASP A 164 -22.68 -13.36 -0.62
C ASP A 164 -23.70 -13.19 -1.77
N SER A 165 -24.85 -13.88 -1.67
CA SER A 165 -25.90 -13.82 -2.69
C SER A 165 -26.52 -12.45 -2.90
N ASP A 166 -26.40 -11.58 -1.91
CA ASP A 166 -27.02 -10.26 -1.86
C ASP A 166 -25.98 -9.15 -2.10
N ASP A 167 -24.83 -9.48 -2.71
CA ASP A 167 -23.68 -8.59 -2.92
C ASP A 167 -23.19 -7.93 -1.60
N ARG A 168 -23.30 -8.65 -0.47
CA ARG A 168 -22.74 -8.20 0.82
C ARG A 168 -21.36 -8.83 1.09
N PRO A 169 -20.40 -8.05 1.63
CA PRO A 169 -19.10 -8.55 2.06
C PRO A 169 -19.19 -9.73 3.05
N VAL A 170 -18.54 -10.84 2.73
CA VAL A 170 -18.32 -11.96 3.66
C VAL A 170 -17.24 -11.56 4.66
N GLN A 171 -17.62 -11.37 5.93
CA GLN A 171 -16.79 -10.71 6.95
C GLN A 171 -15.46 -11.42 7.19
N GLU A 172 -15.44 -12.74 7.13
CA GLU A 172 -14.28 -13.59 7.38
C GLU A 172 -13.17 -13.41 6.33
N THR A 173 -13.54 -12.89 5.15
CA THR A 173 -12.63 -12.67 4.02
C THR A 173 -12.10 -11.24 3.94
N VAL A 174 -12.64 -10.34 4.77
CA VAL A 174 -12.23 -8.94 4.82
C VAL A 174 -10.82 -8.84 5.39
N LYS A 175 -9.94 -8.10 4.71
CA LYS A 175 -8.62 -7.72 5.19
C LYS A 175 -8.58 -6.22 5.51
N PRO A 176 -8.87 -5.82 6.77
CA PRO A 176 -8.77 -4.42 7.17
C PRO A 176 -7.36 -3.87 6.95
N MET A 177 -7.31 -2.60 6.56
CA MET A 177 -6.07 -1.86 6.41
C MET A 177 -6.12 -0.51 7.10
N VAL A 178 -4.97 -0.06 7.57
CA VAL A 178 -4.77 1.31 8.06
C VAL A 178 -3.63 1.96 7.26
N ASP A 179 -3.96 2.96 6.44
CA ASP A 179 -3.00 3.67 5.60
C ASP A 179 -2.58 4.99 6.24
N GLY A 180 -1.27 5.19 6.41
CA GLY A 180 -0.71 6.47 6.81
C GLY A 180 0.10 7.10 5.68
N GLY A 181 0.09 8.43 5.62
CA GLY A 181 0.92 9.21 4.69
C GLY A 181 1.35 10.54 5.29
N THR A 182 2.53 11.00 4.90
CA THR A 182 3.15 12.22 5.46
C THR A 182 3.89 13.01 4.38
N GLU A 183 3.76 14.33 4.42
CA GLU A 183 4.48 15.27 3.57
C GLU A 183 4.73 16.56 4.37
N GLY A 184 5.98 16.83 4.71
CA GLY A 184 6.39 17.97 5.52
C GLY A 184 5.64 18.01 6.86
N PHE A 185 4.85 19.06 7.06
CA PHE A 185 3.99 19.25 8.23
C PHE A 185 2.54 18.80 8.01
N LYS A 186 2.26 18.04 6.96
CA LYS A 186 0.93 17.50 6.66
C LYS A 186 0.98 15.99 6.69
N GLY A 187 -0.15 15.37 7.00
CA GLY A 187 -0.28 13.93 6.89
C GLY A 187 -1.72 13.47 6.96
N HIS A 188 -1.92 12.18 6.76
CA HIS A 188 -3.21 11.54 6.89
C HIS A 188 -3.09 10.16 7.51
N ALA A 189 -4.17 9.73 8.16
CA ALA A 189 -4.41 8.34 8.54
C ALA A 189 -5.79 7.94 7.99
N ARG A 190 -5.87 6.78 7.34
CA ARG A 190 -7.09 6.27 6.72
C ARG A 190 -7.38 4.87 7.23
N VAL A 191 -8.65 4.60 7.52
CA VAL A 191 -9.14 3.26 7.82
C VAL A 191 -9.86 2.73 6.58
N ILE A 192 -9.40 1.58 6.09
CA ILE A 192 -9.93 0.93 4.92
C ILE A 192 -10.42 -0.47 5.31
N ILE A 193 -11.73 -0.68 5.22
CA ILE A 193 -12.38 -1.98 5.41
C ILE A 193 -12.97 -2.35 4.05
N PRO A 194 -12.29 -3.19 3.25
CA PRO A 194 -12.72 -3.55 1.89
C PRO A 194 -14.20 -3.96 1.84
N GLY A 195 -14.94 -3.39 0.88
CA GLY A 195 -16.36 -3.65 0.70
C GLY A 195 -17.30 -2.86 1.63
N MET A 196 -16.78 -2.24 2.69
CA MET A 196 -17.57 -1.48 3.66
C MET A 196 -17.27 0.01 3.61
N THR A 197 -15.99 0.40 3.70
CA THR A 197 -15.54 1.79 3.54
C THR A 197 -14.97 1.99 2.12
N PRO A 198 -14.74 3.23 1.66
CA PRO A 198 -13.99 3.44 0.42
C PRO A 198 -12.61 2.79 0.51
N CYS A 199 -12.26 2.02 -0.52
CA CYS A 199 -10.91 1.51 -0.69
C CYS A 199 -9.97 2.61 -1.20
N PHE A 200 -8.69 2.29 -1.38
CA PHE A 200 -7.71 3.25 -1.88
C PHE A 200 -8.11 3.83 -3.26
N GLU A 201 -8.56 3.01 -4.20
CA GLU A 201 -8.96 3.45 -5.54
C GLU A 201 -10.22 4.32 -5.55
N CYS A 202 -11.16 4.13 -4.63
CA CYS A 202 -12.35 5.01 -4.53
C CYS A 202 -11.96 6.49 -4.36
N ASN A 203 -10.81 6.73 -3.73
CA ASN A 203 -10.33 8.06 -3.37
C ASN A 203 -8.95 8.39 -3.96
N ILE A 204 -8.54 7.70 -5.04
CA ILE A 204 -7.22 7.93 -5.65
C ILE A 204 -7.07 9.36 -6.19
N TRP A 205 -8.18 10.00 -6.56
CA TRP A 205 -8.24 11.38 -7.03
C TRP A 205 -7.90 12.42 -5.95
N LEU A 206 -7.86 12.04 -4.66
CA LEU A 206 -7.39 12.93 -3.58
C LEU A 206 -5.89 13.19 -3.65
N PHE A 207 -5.13 12.32 -4.32
CA PHE A 207 -3.71 12.52 -4.51
C PHE A 207 -3.49 13.50 -5.67
N PRO A 208 -2.71 14.58 -5.47
CA PRO A 208 -2.45 15.53 -6.53
C PRO A 208 -1.76 14.85 -7.71
N PRO A 209 -2.07 15.25 -8.96
CA PRO A 209 -1.33 14.75 -10.11
C PRO A 209 0.14 15.14 -9.96
N GLN A 210 1.04 14.21 -10.27
CA GLN A 210 2.47 14.51 -10.31
C GLN A 210 2.73 15.67 -11.28
N VAL A 211 3.46 16.68 -10.81
CA VAL A 211 3.82 17.84 -11.63
C VAL A 211 4.73 17.37 -12.75
N LYS A 212 4.22 17.36 -13.98
CA LYS A 212 5.01 17.10 -15.18
C LYS A 212 5.18 18.38 -15.96
N PHE A 213 6.42 18.74 -16.25
CA PHE A 213 6.70 19.89 -17.10
C PHE A 213 6.56 19.50 -18.58
N PRO A 214 5.86 20.30 -19.40
CA PRO A 214 5.78 20.05 -20.84
C PRO A 214 7.17 20.10 -21.49
N LEU A 215 7.47 19.16 -22.40
CA LEU A 215 8.76 19.09 -23.08
C LEU A 215 9.13 20.39 -23.82
N CYS A 216 8.16 21.06 -24.46
CA CYS A 216 8.39 22.35 -25.11
C CYS A 216 8.79 23.46 -24.12
N THR A 217 8.32 23.39 -22.86
CA THR A 217 8.72 24.34 -21.82
C THR A 217 10.15 24.07 -21.36
N LEU A 218 10.53 22.79 -21.20
CA LEU A 218 11.90 22.43 -20.84
C LEU A 218 12.90 22.77 -21.96
N ALA A 219 12.56 22.42 -23.20
CA ALA A 219 13.42 22.54 -24.37
C ALA A 219 13.54 23.97 -24.92
N GLU A 220 12.45 24.75 -24.94
CA GLU A 220 12.43 26.05 -25.64
C GLU A 220 12.22 27.24 -24.71
N THR A 221 11.37 27.12 -23.68
CA THR A 221 10.89 28.27 -22.89
C THR A 221 10.91 28.03 -21.37
N PRO A 222 12.06 27.71 -20.77
CA PRO A 222 12.16 27.52 -19.32
C PRO A 222 11.85 28.84 -18.60
N ARG A 223 11.16 28.73 -17.46
CA ARG A 223 10.70 29.89 -16.65
C ARG A 223 11.13 29.87 -15.19
N THR A 224 11.62 28.74 -14.70
CA THR A 224 11.93 28.51 -13.29
C THR A 224 13.21 27.69 -13.19
N ALA A 225 13.89 27.76 -12.05
CA ALA A 225 15.08 26.94 -11.81
C ALA A 225 14.80 25.43 -11.95
N ALA A 226 13.60 24.98 -11.55
CA ALA A 226 13.18 23.58 -11.73
C ALA A 226 13.12 23.17 -13.21
N HIS A 227 12.67 24.05 -14.12
CA HIS A 227 12.69 23.75 -15.55
C HIS A 227 14.12 23.57 -16.09
N CYS A 228 15.08 24.36 -15.62
CA CYS A 228 16.48 24.23 -16.01
C CYS A 228 17.10 22.92 -15.52
N ILE A 229 16.76 22.51 -14.29
CA ILE A 229 17.20 21.24 -13.70
C ILE A 229 16.61 20.05 -14.46
N GLU A 230 15.31 20.05 -14.73
CA GLU A 230 14.65 18.97 -15.46
C GLU A 230 15.11 18.87 -16.92
N TYR A 231 15.42 20.00 -17.56
CA TYR A 231 16.06 19.98 -18.87
C TYR A 231 17.42 19.27 -18.80
N ALA A 232 18.25 19.58 -17.80
CA ALA A 232 19.56 18.95 -17.64
C ALA A 232 19.43 17.43 -17.40
N HIS A 233 18.44 17.03 -16.59
CA HIS A 233 18.19 15.63 -16.21
C HIS A 233 17.57 14.80 -17.33
N LEU A 234 16.47 15.25 -17.92
CA LEU A 234 15.69 14.43 -18.86
C LEU A 234 16.14 14.54 -20.31
N ILE A 235 16.80 15.64 -20.69
CA ILE A 235 17.17 15.91 -22.09
C ILE A 235 18.70 15.91 -22.20
N LYS A 236 19.37 16.78 -21.45
CA LYS A 236 20.80 17.03 -21.67
C LYS A 236 21.69 15.87 -21.28
N TRP A 237 21.31 15.13 -20.23
CA TRP A 237 22.06 13.95 -19.77
C TRP A 237 22.24 12.94 -20.90
N ASP A 238 21.13 12.55 -21.55
CA ASP A 238 21.13 11.53 -22.60
C ASP A 238 21.86 12.03 -23.88
N GLU A 239 21.68 13.31 -24.25
CA GLU A 239 22.41 13.94 -25.35
C GLU A 239 23.94 13.81 -25.21
N VAL A 240 24.46 13.95 -23.99
CA VAL A 240 25.90 14.00 -23.73
C VAL A 240 26.47 12.62 -23.41
N HIS A 241 25.74 11.78 -22.68
CA HIS A 241 26.23 10.50 -22.19
C HIS A 241 25.77 9.29 -23.00
N SER A 242 25.08 9.51 -24.14
CA SER A 242 24.79 8.49 -25.16
C SER A 242 24.23 7.19 -24.57
N GLY A 243 23.19 7.29 -23.74
CA GLY A 243 22.51 6.13 -23.14
C GLY A 243 23.13 5.56 -21.85
N LYS A 244 24.17 6.18 -21.25
CA LYS A 244 24.58 5.83 -19.88
C LYS A 244 23.42 6.16 -18.92
N PRO A 245 22.93 5.19 -18.11
CA PRO A 245 21.85 5.46 -17.18
C PRO A 245 22.29 6.52 -16.16
N PHE A 246 21.41 7.48 -15.92
CA PHE A 246 21.57 8.43 -14.84
C PHE A 246 21.34 7.73 -13.50
N ASP A 247 22.16 8.06 -12.51
CA ASP A 247 22.04 7.59 -11.13
C ASP A 247 21.95 8.81 -10.23
N ALA A 248 20.81 8.96 -9.54
CA ALA A 248 20.56 10.10 -8.67
C ALA A 248 21.32 10.00 -7.34
N ASP A 249 21.79 8.81 -6.95
CA ASP A 249 22.56 8.59 -5.74
C ASP A 249 24.07 8.77 -5.97
N ASP A 250 24.51 8.80 -7.23
CA ASP A 250 25.87 9.16 -7.62
C ASP A 250 26.11 10.69 -7.50
N THR A 251 27.13 11.05 -6.73
CA THR A 251 27.47 12.45 -6.45
C THR A 251 28.02 13.19 -7.68
N GLU A 252 28.79 12.51 -8.54
CA GLU A 252 29.34 13.11 -9.76
C GLU A 252 28.23 13.37 -10.76
N HIS A 253 27.30 12.42 -10.92
CA HIS A 253 26.12 12.57 -11.75
C HIS A 253 25.27 13.79 -11.30
N MET A 254 24.97 13.88 -10.00
CA MET A 254 24.21 15.01 -9.44
C MET A 254 24.93 16.36 -9.59
N GLN A 255 26.26 16.39 -9.43
CA GLN A 255 27.07 17.60 -9.65
C GLN A 255 27.08 18.03 -11.11
N TRP A 256 27.10 17.08 -12.04
CA TRP A 256 26.99 17.37 -13.46
C TRP A 256 25.65 18.01 -13.80
N ILE A 257 24.54 17.44 -13.31
CA ILE A 257 23.19 18.00 -13.50
C ILE A 257 23.11 19.41 -12.95
N TYR A 258 23.62 19.64 -11.74
CA TYR A 258 23.64 20.97 -11.14
C TYR A 258 24.41 21.98 -12.00
N SER A 259 25.58 21.59 -12.49
CA SER A 259 26.44 22.45 -13.32
C SER A 259 25.78 22.80 -14.65
N GLU A 260 25.11 21.84 -15.28
CA GLU A 260 24.42 22.06 -16.55
C GLU A 260 23.14 22.87 -16.39
N ALA A 261 22.41 22.64 -15.29
CA ALA A 261 21.26 23.45 -14.92
C ALA A 261 21.63 24.93 -14.67
N LEU A 262 22.81 25.19 -14.08
CA LEU A 262 23.33 26.56 -13.91
C LEU A 262 23.58 27.26 -15.25
N LYS A 263 24.26 26.59 -16.19
CA LYS A 263 24.51 27.16 -17.53
C LYS A 263 23.20 27.45 -18.26
N ARG A 264 22.23 26.53 -18.15
CA ARG A 264 20.91 26.70 -18.73
C ARG A 264 20.15 27.86 -18.09
N ALA A 265 20.24 28.02 -16.77
CA ALA A 265 19.59 29.12 -16.08
C ALA A 265 20.19 30.47 -16.46
N GLU A 266 21.51 30.56 -16.59
CA GLU A 266 22.22 31.77 -17.06
C GLU A 266 21.78 32.18 -18.48
N LEU A 267 21.70 31.22 -19.41
CA LEU A 267 21.24 31.45 -20.79
C LEU A 267 19.85 32.10 -20.88
N PHE A 268 18.96 31.79 -19.95
CA PHE A 268 17.58 32.29 -19.93
C PHE A 268 17.35 33.39 -18.88
N GLY A 269 18.40 33.86 -18.20
CA GLY A 269 18.29 34.88 -17.15
C GLY A 269 17.50 34.43 -15.92
N ILE A 270 17.50 33.13 -15.61
CA ILE A 270 16.77 32.52 -14.50
C ILE A 270 17.71 32.39 -13.30
N SER A 271 17.24 32.78 -12.12
CA SER A 271 17.98 32.64 -10.86
C SER A 271 17.37 31.54 -9.97
N GLY A 272 18.08 31.16 -8.90
CA GLY A 272 17.57 30.23 -7.89
C GLY A 272 17.95 28.76 -8.07
N VAL A 273 18.81 28.42 -9.04
CA VAL A 273 19.40 27.07 -9.13
C VAL A 273 20.40 26.89 -7.98
N THR A 274 20.14 25.93 -7.10
CA THR A 274 21.03 25.54 -6.01
C THR A 274 21.18 24.03 -6.01
N TYR A 275 22.29 23.51 -5.46
CA TYR A 275 22.51 22.06 -5.41
C TYR A 275 21.37 21.33 -4.65
N SER A 276 20.88 21.94 -3.56
CA SER A 276 19.74 21.40 -2.81
C SER A 276 18.44 21.37 -3.63
N LEU A 277 18.17 22.41 -4.43
CA LEU A 277 17.01 22.41 -5.33
C LEU A 277 17.19 21.36 -6.44
N THR A 278 18.41 21.19 -6.95
CA THR A 278 18.73 20.14 -7.93
C THR A 278 18.44 18.75 -7.38
N GLN A 279 18.92 18.44 -6.17
CA GLN A 279 18.57 17.18 -5.49
C GLN A 279 17.06 17.04 -5.29
N GLY A 280 16.39 18.11 -4.85
CA GLY A 280 14.95 18.11 -4.62
C GLY A 280 14.13 17.80 -5.86
N VAL A 281 14.46 18.42 -6.99
CA VAL A 281 13.77 18.22 -8.27
C VAL A 281 14.07 16.84 -8.84
N VAL A 282 15.36 16.47 -8.98
CA VAL A 282 15.76 15.21 -9.61
C VAL A 282 15.26 13.99 -8.84
N LYS A 283 15.38 14.00 -7.50
CA LYS A 283 14.93 12.88 -6.65
C LYS A 283 13.45 12.98 -6.25
N ASN A 284 12.72 14.02 -6.69
CA ASN A 284 11.36 14.32 -6.23
C ASN A 284 11.24 14.27 -4.69
N ILE A 285 12.18 14.90 -3.97
CA ILE A 285 12.30 14.78 -2.51
C ILE A 285 11.04 15.35 -1.84
N ILE A 286 10.27 14.48 -1.21
CA ILE A 286 9.19 14.86 -0.31
C ILE A 286 9.80 15.19 1.07
N PRO A 287 9.62 16.41 1.60
CA PRO A 287 10.09 16.74 2.94
C PRO A 287 9.49 15.79 3.96
N ALA A 288 10.29 15.28 4.89
CA ALA A 288 9.84 14.31 5.87
C ALA A 288 10.41 14.63 7.25
N ILE A 289 9.52 14.69 8.24
CA ILE A 289 9.82 15.19 9.59
C ILE A 289 9.36 14.16 10.62
N ALA A 290 10.19 13.88 11.62
CA ALA A 290 9.90 12.89 12.66
C ALA A 290 8.60 13.19 13.41
N SER A 291 8.31 14.46 13.72
CA SER A 291 7.09 14.85 14.45
C SER A 291 5.81 14.48 13.70
N THR A 292 5.76 14.72 12.38
CA THR A 292 4.59 14.39 11.56
C THR A 292 4.44 12.88 11.39
N ASN A 293 5.55 12.15 11.22
CA ASN A 293 5.53 10.68 11.23
C ASN A 293 4.98 10.13 12.54
N ALA A 294 5.40 10.65 13.68
CA ALA A 294 4.93 10.23 15.00
C ALA A 294 3.43 10.48 15.19
N ILE A 295 2.93 11.67 14.79
CA ILE A 295 1.49 12.00 14.88
C ILE A 295 0.64 11.05 14.04
N ILE A 296 1.04 10.80 12.80
CA ILE A 296 0.30 9.92 11.90
C ILE A 296 0.41 8.46 12.34
N SER A 297 1.59 8.01 12.74
CA SER A 297 1.79 6.65 13.28
C SER A 297 0.90 6.38 14.49
N ALA A 298 0.84 7.32 15.43
CA ALA A 298 0.00 7.19 16.62
C ALA A 298 -1.49 7.05 16.24
N ALA A 299 -1.96 7.82 15.25
CA ALA A 299 -3.31 7.67 14.74
C ALA A 299 -3.52 6.29 14.09
N CYS A 300 -2.59 5.85 13.24
CA CYS A 300 -2.68 4.55 12.56
C CYS A 300 -2.66 3.36 13.53
N ALA A 301 -1.71 3.32 14.48
CA ALA A 301 -1.59 2.25 15.45
C ALA A 301 -2.80 2.19 16.40
N LEU A 302 -3.35 3.36 16.78
CA LEU A 302 -4.57 3.42 17.56
C LEU A 302 -5.77 2.86 16.79
N GLU A 303 -5.94 3.18 15.51
CA GLU A 303 -7.02 2.60 14.70
C GLU A 303 -6.82 1.10 14.49
N ALA A 304 -5.58 0.61 14.34
CA ALA A 304 -5.30 -0.82 14.29
C ALA A 304 -5.74 -1.54 15.57
N LEU A 305 -5.41 -0.98 16.75
CA LEU A 305 -5.85 -1.51 18.03
C LEU A 305 -7.39 -1.53 18.14
N LYS A 306 -8.06 -0.45 17.73
CA LYS A 306 -9.53 -0.36 17.76
C LYS A 306 -10.21 -1.39 16.87
N LEU A 307 -9.72 -1.55 15.63
CA LEU A 307 -10.27 -2.51 14.68
C LEU A 307 -10.15 -3.95 15.18
N VAL A 308 -9.00 -4.30 15.77
CA VAL A 308 -8.73 -5.65 16.26
C VAL A 308 -9.47 -5.94 17.56
N SER A 309 -9.51 -4.97 18.48
CA SER A 309 -10.03 -5.20 19.83
C SER A 309 -11.49 -4.82 20.01
N GLY A 310 -12.03 -3.90 19.22
CA GLY A 310 -13.34 -3.28 19.45
C GLY A 310 -13.39 -2.28 20.61
N CYS A 311 -12.26 -1.98 21.27
CA CYS A 311 -12.22 -1.17 22.50
C CYS A 311 -12.71 0.28 22.33
N SER A 312 -12.87 0.76 21.10
CA SER A 312 -13.50 2.03 20.76
C SER A 312 -14.06 1.95 19.35
N LYS A 313 -15.02 2.82 19.02
CA LYS A 313 -15.38 3.11 17.64
C LYS A 313 -14.18 3.66 16.87
N SER A 314 -14.00 3.19 15.64
CA SER A 314 -13.00 3.69 14.71
C SER A 314 -13.35 5.09 14.20
N VAL A 315 -12.35 5.80 13.67
CA VAL A 315 -12.58 6.99 12.86
C VAL A 315 -13.41 6.61 11.62
N SER A 316 -14.21 7.55 11.09
CA SER A 316 -15.12 7.27 9.97
C SER A 316 -14.43 6.64 8.76
N ASN A 317 -13.39 7.29 8.22
CA ASN A 317 -12.40 6.64 7.34
C ASN A 317 -11.19 7.51 7.02
N TYR A 318 -11.24 8.84 7.17
CA TYR A 318 -10.13 9.71 6.76
C TYR A 318 -9.84 10.80 7.79
N LEU A 319 -8.66 10.73 8.40
CA LEU A 319 -8.11 11.77 9.26
C LEU A 319 -7.01 12.54 8.50
N THR A 320 -7.07 13.86 8.53
CA THR A 320 -5.99 14.75 8.04
C THR A 320 -5.37 15.50 9.20
N TYR A 321 -4.06 15.69 9.13
CA TYR A 321 -3.29 16.57 10.02
C TYR A 321 -2.62 17.67 9.19
N ASN A 322 -2.66 18.90 9.70
CA ASN A 322 -1.93 20.03 9.16
C ASN A 322 -1.30 20.85 10.29
N GLY A 323 0.03 20.88 10.31
CA GLY A 323 0.87 21.58 11.27
C GLY A 323 1.52 22.87 10.74
N LEU A 324 1.13 23.37 9.56
CA LEU A 324 1.75 24.59 8.98
C LEU A 324 1.41 25.85 9.80
N VAL A 325 0.18 25.94 10.28
CA VAL A 325 -0.30 27.04 11.13
C VAL A 325 -1.04 26.39 12.29
N GLY A 326 -0.45 26.40 13.49
CA GLY A 326 -0.99 25.70 14.64
C GLY A 326 -1.06 24.18 14.45
N THR A 327 -2.00 23.51 15.13
CA THR A 327 -2.25 22.07 15.01
C THR A 327 -3.70 21.84 14.64
N HIS A 328 -3.94 21.39 13.41
CA HIS A 328 -5.29 21.14 12.91
C HIS A 328 -5.45 19.66 12.55
N ILE A 329 -6.47 19.03 13.12
CA ILE A 329 -6.90 17.69 12.74
C ILE A 329 -8.33 17.78 12.23
N LYS A 330 -8.59 17.22 11.05
CA LYS A 330 -9.93 17.13 10.47
C LYS A 330 -10.22 15.69 10.09
N VAL A 331 -11.36 15.20 10.56
CA VAL A 331 -11.93 13.92 10.14
C VAL A 331 -12.93 14.19 9.04
N THR A 332 -12.90 13.37 7.99
CA THR A 332 -13.83 13.43 6.87
C THR A 332 -14.25 12.01 6.54
N GLU A 333 -15.54 11.85 6.28
CA GLU A 333 -16.13 10.58 5.87
C GLU A 333 -16.31 10.62 4.36
N PHE A 334 -15.53 9.81 3.67
CA PHE A 334 -15.73 9.54 2.25
C PHE A 334 -16.65 8.34 2.06
N VAL A 335 -17.39 8.35 0.96
CA VAL A 335 -18.34 7.29 0.62
C VAL A 335 -17.65 6.29 -0.31
N ARG A 336 -17.94 4.99 -0.11
CA ARG A 336 -17.48 3.94 -1.02
C ARG A 336 -18.13 4.13 -2.39
N ASP A 337 -17.30 4.07 -3.44
CA ASP A 337 -17.80 3.97 -4.80
C ASP A 337 -18.40 2.57 -5.04
N THR A 338 -19.71 2.52 -5.32
CA THR A 338 -20.45 1.27 -5.55
C THR A 338 -20.05 0.59 -6.85
N ASP A 339 -19.54 1.36 -7.82
CA ASP A 339 -19.07 0.85 -9.12
C ASP A 339 -17.56 0.56 -9.12
N CYS A 340 -16.91 0.62 -7.95
CA CYS A 340 -15.47 0.41 -7.84
C CYS A 340 -15.07 -0.98 -8.34
N LEU A 341 -14.20 -1.00 -9.36
CA LEU A 341 -13.67 -2.23 -9.97
C LEU A 341 -12.62 -2.96 -9.11
N VAL A 342 -12.31 -2.45 -7.91
CA VAL A 342 -11.34 -3.07 -6.98
C VAL A 342 -12.08 -3.66 -5.78
N CYS A 343 -12.77 -2.83 -4.99
CA CYS A 343 -13.51 -3.28 -3.82
C CYS A 343 -15.00 -3.55 -4.10
N GLY A 344 -15.38 -3.80 -5.36
CA GLY A 344 -16.72 -4.21 -5.76
C GLY A 344 -16.90 -5.73 -5.71
N PRO A 345 -18.13 -6.22 -5.93
CA PRO A 345 -18.40 -7.67 -6.08
C PRO A 345 -17.71 -8.28 -7.31
N GLY A 346 -17.24 -7.44 -8.24
CA GLY A 346 -16.53 -7.85 -9.44
C GLY A 346 -17.41 -7.73 -10.67
N THR A 347 -16.79 -7.42 -11.81
CA THR A 347 -17.50 -7.33 -13.09
C THR A 347 -17.95 -8.72 -13.52
N LEU A 348 -19.24 -8.87 -13.81
CA LEU A 348 -19.80 -10.10 -14.36
C LEU A 348 -19.39 -10.23 -15.83
N ILE A 349 -18.82 -11.38 -16.17
CA ILE A 349 -18.46 -11.79 -17.53
C ILE A 349 -19.21 -13.08 -17.83
N GLU A 350 -20.14 -13.01 -18.77
CA GLU A 350 -20.86 -14.19 -19.25
C GLU A 350 -20.12 -14.85 -20.41
N LEU A 351 -19.87 -16.14 -20.28
CA LEU A 351 -19.19 -16.97 -21.28
C LEU A 351 -20.08 -18.12 -21.74
N ASP A 352 -19.85 -18.61 -22.95
CA ASP A 352 -20.37 -19.89 -23.36
C ASP A 352 -19.51 -21.01 -22.75
N THR A 353 -20.07 -22.20 -22.51
CA THR A 353 -19.30 -23.33 -21.94
C THR A 353 -18.13 -23.77 -22.81
N SER A 354 -18.18 -23.45 -24.11
CA SER A 354 -17.11 -23.67 -25.07
C SER A 354 -16.06 -22.55 -25.14
N SER A 355 -16.29 -21.40 -24.49
CA SER A 355 -15.37 -20.26 -24.55
C SER A 355 -14.02 -20.62 -23.92
N THR A 356 -12.95 -20.44 -24.69
CA THR A 356 -11.59 -20.77 -24.25
C THR A 356 -10.99 -19.69 -23.34
N LEU A 357 -9.95 -20.05 -22.59
CA LEU A 357 -9.20 -19.07 -21.78
C LEU A 357 -8.59 -17.95 -22.65
N SER A 358 -8.16 -18.25 -23.87
CA SER A 358 -7.67 -17.24 -24.82
C SER A 358 -8.76 -16.25 -25.24
N GLU A 359 -9.98 -16.71 -25.49
CA GLU A 359 -11.12 -15.85 -25.84
C GLU A 359 -11.51 -14.97 -24.65
N PHE A 360 -11.52 -15.54 -23.44
CA PHE A 360 -11.75 -14.78 -22.21
C PHE A 360 -10.71 -13.65 -22.05
N ILE A 361 -9.41 -13.94 -22.20
CA ILE A 361 -8.36 -12.91 -22.10
C ILE A 361 -8.55 -11.81 -23.14
N LYS A 362 -8.90 -12.17 -24.39
CA LYS A 362 -9.19 -11.20 -25.44
C LYS A 362 -10.38 -10.31 -25.09
N MET A 363 -11.43 -10.87 -24.49
CA MET A 363 -12.56 -10.07 -24.01
C MET A 363 -12.14 -9.04 -22.96
N LEU A 364 -11.17 -9.35 -22.09
CA LEU A 364 -10.70 -8.39 -21.08
C LEU A 364 -9.97 -7.19 -21.70
N GLU A 365 -9.26 -7.41 -22.81
CA GLU A 365 -8.58 -6.34 -23.56
C GLU A 365 -9.60 -5.39 -24.23
N GLU A 366 -10.72 -5.94 -24.72
CA GLU A 366 -11.75 -5.19 -25.43
C GLU A 366 -12.86 -4.63 -24.51
N HIS A 367 -12.97 -5.12 -23.27
CA HIS A 367 -14.05 -4.76 -22.35
C HIS A 367 -13.96 -3.28 -21.92
N PRO A 368 -15.02 -2.48 -22.10
CA PRO A 368 -14.97 -1.02 -21.98
C PRO A 368 -14.63 -0.51 -20.57
N LYS A 369 -14.93 -1.30 -19.52
CA LYS A 369 -14.57 -0.96 -18.13
C LYS A 369 -13.20 -1.52 -17.69
N LEU A 370 -12.68 -2.56 -18.35
CA LEU A 370 -11.49 -3.28 -17.87
C LEU A 370 -10.24 -2.90 -18.66
N LEU A 371 -10.32 -2.91 -20.00
CA LEU A 371 -9.25 -2.54 -20.93
C LEU A 371 -7.87 -3.08 -20.49
N MET A 372 -7.83 -4.38 -20.14
CA MET A 372 -6.72 -4.97 -19.41
C MET A 372 -5.87 -5.85 -20.32
N SER A 373 -4.63 -5.41 -20.58
CA SER A 373 -3.66 -6.10 -21.43
C SER A 373 -2.66 -6.94 -20.63
N LYS A 374 -2.00 -7.92 -21.28
CA LYS A 374 -1.02 -8.82 -20.62
C LYS A 374 -1.60 -9.54 -19.39
N ALA A 375 -2.83 -10.02 -19.50
CA ALA A 375 -3.56 -10.62 -18.40
C ALA A 375 -2.96 -11.97 -17.97
N SER A 376 -2.84 -12.18 -16.66
CA SER A 376 -2.62 -13.46 -16.00
C SER A 376 -3.87 -13.77 -15.17
N VAL A 377 -4.35 -15.01 -15.23
CA VAL A 377 -5.63 -15.42 -14.65
C VAL A 377 -5.38 -16.52 -13.63
N THR A 378 -5.94 -16.34 -12.43
CA THR A 378 -5.83 -17.30 -11.33
C THR A 378 -7.22 -17.59 -10.73
N HIS A 379 -7.41 -18.80 -10.22
CA HIS A 379 -8.64 -19.24 -9.59
C HIS A 379 -8.34 -20.24 -8.46
N GLY A 380 -8.85 -19.97 -7.25
CA GLY A 380 -8.69 -20.86 -6.10
C GLY A 380 -7.23 -21.23 -5.81
N GLY A 381 -6.31 -20.25 -5.91
CA GLY A 381 -4.87 -20.45 -5.74
C GLY A 381 -4.16 -21.12 -6.92
N ASN A 382 -4.87 -21.56 -7.96
CA ASN A 382 -4.28 -22.17 -9.14
C ASN A 382 -4.06 -21.14 -10.26
N ASN A 383 -2.91 -21.23 -10.91
CA ASN A 383 -2.55 -20.41 -12.06
C ASN A 383 -3.20 -20.99 -13.33
N LEU A 384 -4.32 -20.40 -13.77
CA LEU A 384 -4.96 -20.80 -15.03
C LEU A 384 -4.10 -20.38 -16.22
N TYR A 385 -3.59 -19.15 -16.18
CA TYR A 385 -2.59 -18.66 -17.12
C TYR A 385 -1.72 -17.56 -16.49
N MET A 386 -0.42 -17.62 -16.71
CA MET A 386 0.54 -16.63 -16.21
C MET A 386 1.34 -16.05 -17.36
N GLN A 387 1.32 -14.73 -17.51
CA GLN A 387 2.10 -14.05 -18.56
C GLN A 387 3.60 -13.97 -18.21
N SER A 388 3.95 -14.12 -16.93
CA SER A 388 5.30 -13.98 -16.39
C SER A 388 5.39 -14.70 -15.03
N PRO A 389 6.57 -15.21 -14.62
CA PRO A 389 7.80 -15.36 -15.39
C PRO A 389 7.69 -16.41 -16.51
N GLU A 390 8.65 -16.42 -17.45
CA GLU A 390 8.60 -17.25 -18.66
C GLU A 390 8.39 -18.75 -18.40
N VAL A 391 8.92 -19.26 -17.29
CA VAL A 391 8.71 -20.66 -16.86
C VAL A 391 7.22 -20.94 -16.59
N LEU A 392 6.53 -20.06 -15.86
CA LEU A 392 5.09 -20.21 -15.58
C LEU A 392 4.25 -19.97 -16.84
N GLU A 393 4.69 -19.08 -17.73
CA GLU A 393 4.04 -18.87 -19.01
C GLU A 393 4.09 -20.14 -19.86
N GLN A 394 5.25 -20.77 -20.02
CA GLN A 394 5.39 -22.01 -20.77
C GLN A 394 4.56 -23.16 -20.14
N MET A 395 4.52 -23.23 -18.81
CA MET A 395 3.75 -24.25 -18.09
C MET A 395 2.23 -24.07 -18.23
N THR A 396 1.75 -22.83 -18.28
CA THR A 396 0.31 -22.52 -18.30
C THR A 396 -0.23 -22.20 -19.69
N ARG A 397 0.64 -21.95 -20.69
CA ARG A 397 0.27 -21.71 -22.10
C ARG A 397 -0.66 -22.77 -22.69
N PRO A 398 -0.49 -24.09 -22.42
CA PRO A 398 -1.43 -25.09 -22.93
C PRO A 398 -2.88 -24.87 -22.49
N ASN A 399 -3.11 -24.21 -21.36
CA ASN A 399 -4.44 -23.92 -20.85
C ASN A 399 -5.20 -22.89 -21.70
N LEU A 400 -4.49 -22.09 -22.53
CA LEU A 400 -5.12 -21.05 -23.36
C LEU A 400 -6.18 -21.61 -24.32
N SER A 401 -6.00 -22.84 -24.80
CA SER A 401 -6.94 -23.51 -25.70
C SER A 401 -8.02 -24.32 -24.97
N ILE A 402 -7.96 -24.44 -23.64
CA ILE A 402 -8.93 -25.20 -22.85
C ILE A 402 -10.15 -24.32 -22.57
N PRO A 403 -11.38 -24.84 -22.67
CA PRO A 403 -12.58 -24.12 -22.25
C PRO A 403 -12.50 -23.66 -20.80
N MET A 404 -12.89 -22.42 -20.53
CA MET A 404 -12.92 -21.85 -19.17
C MET A 404 -13.79 -22.69 -18.23
N PHE A 405 -14.90 -23.26 -18.74
CA PHE A 405 -15.78 -24.12 -17.95
C PHE A 405 -15.06 -25.37 -17.42
N GLU A 406 -14.16 -25.96 -18.22
CA GLU A 406 -13.36 -27.11 -17.83
C GLU A 406 -12.26 -26.73 -16.84
N LEU A 407 -11.56 -25.62 -17.08
CA LEU A 407 -10.54 -25.09 -16.17
C LEU A 407 -11.09 -24.74 -14.79
N LEU A 408 -12.35 -24.32 -14.74
CA LEU A 408 -13.10 -24.04 -13.52
C LEU A 408 -13.83 -25.28 -12.98
N LYS A 409 -13.46 -26.49 -13.43
CA LYS A 409 -14.00 -27.77 -12.94
C LYS A 409 -15.52 -27.92 -13.06
N GLY A 410 -16.12 -27.31 -14.08
CA GLY A 410 -17.54 -27.40 -14.37
C GLY A 410 -18.44 -26.58 -13.44
N THR A 411 -17.88 -25.61 -12.69
CA THR A 411 -18.70 -24.72 -11.86
C THR A 411 -19.47 -23.72 -12.74
N PRO A 412 -20.79 -23.57 -12.57
CA PRO A 412 -21.61 -22.63 -13.35
C PRO A 412 -21.24 -21.16 -13.09
N PHE A 413 -20.72 -20.90 -11.90
CA PHE A 413 -20.27 -19.59 -11.45
C PHE A 413 -18.93 -19.73 -10.74
N ALA A 414 -17.98 -18.85 -11.06
CA ALA A 414 -16.70 -18.79 -10.39
C ALA A 414 -16.20 -17.35 -10.29
N THR A 415 -15.46 -17.06 -9.22
CA THR A 415 -14.65 -15.84 -9.14
C THR A 415 -13.24 -16.12 -9.62
N VAL A 416 -12.72 -15.27 -10.50
CA VAL A 416 -11.35 -15.33 -10.99
C VAL A 416 -10.64 -14.03 -10.69
N HIS A 417 -9.35 -14.13 -10.38
CA HIS A 417 -8.48 -12.97 -10.20
C HIS A 417 -7.62 -12.80 -11.43
N VAL A 418 -7.66 -11.59 -12.00
CA VAL A 418 -6.89 -11.25 -13.18
C VAL A 418 -5.89 -10.15 -12.83
N SER A 419 -4.60 -10.44 -12.97
CA SER A 419 -3.55 -9.44 -12.91
C SER A 419 -3.12 -9.05 -14.32
N GLY A 420 -2.80 -7.79 -14.57
CA GLY A 420 -2.42 -7.33 -15.89
C GLY A 420 -2.08 -5.85 -15.90
N MET A 421 -2.01 -5.27 -17.10
CA MET A 421 -1.76 -3.85 -17.32
C MET A 421 -3.08 -3.19 -17.78
N ALA A 422 -3.71 -2.43 -16.89
CA ALA A 422 -4.88 -1.61 -17.22
C ALA A 422 -4.46 -0.16 -17.51
N GLU A 423 -5.24 0.53 -18.33
CA GLU A 423 -5.04 1.95 -18.59
C GLU A 423 -5.74 2.80 -17.52
N SER A 424 -4.96 3.65 -16.83
CA SER A 424 -5.47 4.62 -15.86
C SER A 424 -4.78 5.96 -16.10
N ASN A 425 -5.56 7.01 -16.37
CA ASN A 425 -5.07 8.37 -16.64
C ASN A 425 -3.97 8.42 -17.73
N GLY A 426 -4.11 7.63 -18.79
CA GLY A 426 -3.15 7.57 -19.91
C GLY A 426 -1.81 6.88 -19.60
N LYS A 427 -1.70 6.17 -18.47
CA LYS A 427 -0.58 5.28 -18.15
C LYS A 427 -1.06 3.84 -18.03
N LYS A 428 -0.26 2.89 -18.49
CA LYS A 428 -0.45 1.47 -18.18
C LYS A 428 0.10 1.19 -16.79
N VAL A 429 -0.76 0.75 -15.88
CA VAL A 429 -0.42 0.43 -14.50
C VAL A 429 -0.72 -1.04 -14.24
N SER A 430 0.13 -1.71 -13.44
CA SER A 430 -0.18 -3.05 -12.98
C SER A 430 -1.45 -3.01 -12.13
N SER A 431 -2.42 -3.85 -12.46
CA SER A 431 -3.72 -3.89 -11.82
C SER A 431 -4.13 -5.33 -11.54
N LEU A 432 -4.71 -5.56 -10.37
CA LEU A 432 -5.39 -6.82 -10.03
C LEU A 432 -6.89 -6.55 -9.97
N ARG A 433 -7.67 -7.34 -10.71
CA ARG A 433 -9.13 -7.24 -10.83
C ARG A 433 -9.78 -8.54 -10.42
N LYS A 434 -10.89 -8.45 -9.70
CA LYS A 434 -11.77 -9.58 -9.39
C LYS A 434 -12.92 -9.59 -10.38
N LEU A 435 -13.12 -10.72 -11.06
CA LEU A 435 -14.17 -10.91 -12.06
C LEU A 435 -15.05 -12.09 -11.66
N ARG A 436 -16.36 -11.93 -11.91
CA ARG A 436 -17.35 -13.00 -11.73
C ARG A 436 -17.60 -13.62 -13.10
N VAL A 437 -17.27 -14.89 -13.27
CA VAL A 437 -17.49 -15.62 -14.52
C VAL A 437 -18.73 -16.48 -14.36
N ALA A 438 -19.69 -16.32 -15.27
CA ALA A 438 -20.91 -17.13 -15.34
C ALA A 438 -21.02 -17.79 -16.72
N PHE A 439 -21.52 -19.02 -16.76
CA PHE A 439 -21.69 -19.77 -18.01
C PHE A 439 -23.15 -19.80 -18.45
N LYS A 440 -23.39 -19.41 -19.70
CA LYS A 440 -24.73 -19.40 -20.30
C LYS A 440 -25.29 -20.82 -20.41
N GLY A 441 -26.58 -20.98 -20.12
CA GLY A 441 -27.30 -22.25 -20.31
C GLY A 441 -27.03 -23.34 -19.27
N VAL A 442 -26.29 -23.04 -18.20
CA VAL A 442 -26.16 -23.92 -17.02
C VAL A 442 -27.13 -23.42 -15.95
N GLU A 443 -28.15 -24.21 -15.61
CA GLU A 443 -29.22 -23.84 -14.66
C GLU A 443 -28.66 -23.61 -13.26
N GLU A 444 -28.29 -22.36 -12.98
CA GLU A 444 -28.26 -21.68 -11.68
C GLU A 444 -27.91 -20.18 -11.82
N ALA A 445 -27.58 -19.70 -13.04
CA ALA A 445 -27.34 -18.28 -13.34
C ALA A 445 -28.56 -17.34 -13.14
N SER A 446 -29.74 -17.87 -12.81
CA SER A 446 -31.00 -17.12 -12.71
C SER A 446 -31.42 -16.70 -11.30
N LYS A 447 -30.62 -16.94 -10.25
CA LYS A 447 -30.99 -16.63 -8.85
C LYS A 447 -30.34 -15.41 -8.20
N MET A 448 -29.58 -14.59 -8.93
CA MET A 448 -29.04 -13.33 -8.39
C MET A 448 -29.54 -12.07 -9.11
N ASP A 449 -30.19 -12.20 -10.28
CA ASP A 449 -30.65 -11.03 -11.07
C ASP A 449 -32.18 -10.92 -11.15
N THR A 450 -32.90 -11.59 -10.25
CA THR A 450 -34.36 -11.46 -10.13
C THR A 450 -34.79 -11.09 -8.71
N THR A 451 -34.55 -9.83 -8.34
CA THR A 451 -35.53 -9.11 -7.51
C THR A 451 -36.07 -7.97 -8.34
N GLU A 452 -37.20 -8.25 -9.01
CA GLU A 452 -38.11 -7.22 -9.47
C GLU A 452 -38.44 -6.30 -8.30
N SER A 453 -38.41 -5.00 -8.59
CA SER A 453 -39.04 -3.96 -7.81
C SER A 453 -40.41 -4.39 -7.26
N SER A 454 -40.52 -4.51 -5.94
CA SER A 454 -41.76 -4.32 -5.21
C SER A 454 -41.51 -3.61 -3.89
#